data_AF-A0A932STE0-F1
#
_entry.id   AF-A0A932STE0-F1
#
_cell.length_a   1.000
_cell.length_b   1.000
_cell.length_c   1.000
_cell.angle_alpha   90.00
_cell.angle_beta   90.00
_cell.angle_gamma   90.00
#
_symmetry.space_group_name_H-M   'P 1'
#
loop_
_entity.id
_entity.type
_entity.pdbx_description
1 polymer ?
#
loop_
_entity_poly.entity_id
_entity_poly.type
_entity_poly.pdbx_seq_one_letter_code
_entity_poly.pdbx_strand_id
1 'polypeptide(L)'
;MDSRDARLLDHYSSLEYILLGDLRDVLEERPDRESRRWLIAVLDALLETLPREFDLEDADGYMSEVLERYPSWSTQVDRLHSEHDQLFAKLKELRGRVECDTWIAPIANEVRRDIREWTLKLIAHRRGETRLVQTAMNLEVGTGD
;
A
#
# COMPACT_ATOMS: atom_id res chain seq x y z
N MET A 1 -3.94 -19.72 -9.97
CA MET A 1 -4.40 -19.35 -8.63
C MET A 1 -4.77 -20.59 -7.80
N ASP A 2 -3.98 -20.92 -6.76
CA ASP A 2 -4.42 -21.85 -5.71
C ASP A 2 -5.48 -21.16 -4.83
N SER A 3 -6.49 -21.88 -4.36
CA SER A 3 -7.55 -21.29 -3.51
C SER A 3 -7.02 -20.68 -2.21
N ARG A 4 -5.77 -20.96 -1.84
CA ARG A 4 -5.09 -20.42 -0.67
C ARG A 4 -4.54 -19.01 -0.91
N ASP A 5 -3.91 -18.74 -2.05
CA ASP A 5 -3.23 -17.46 -2.32
C ASP A 5 -4.24 -16.32 -2.46
N ALA A 6 -5.36 -16.59 -3.12
CA ALA A 6 -6.48 -15.65 -3.22
C ALA A 6 -7.07 -15.25 -1.85
N ARG A 7 -7.12 -16.20 -0.90
CA ARG A 7 -7.60 -15.93 0.47
C ARG A 7 -6.57 -15.14 1.28
N LEU A 8 -5.28 -15.34 1.02
CA LEU A 8 -4.23 -14.58 1.68
C LEU A 8 -4.21 -13.13 1.17
N LEU A 9 -4.40 -12.92 -0.13
CA LEU A 9 -4.54 -11.60 -0.72
C LEU A 9 -5.72 -10.84 -0.10
N ASP A 10 -6.92 -11.45 -0.09
CA ASP A 10 -8.11 -10.87 0.56
C ASP A 10 -7.89 -10.54 2.04
N HIS A 11 -7.16 -11.41 2.75
CA HIS A 11 -6.79 -11.19 4.14
C HIS A 11 -5.86 -9.99 4.31
N TYR A 12 -4.83 -9.86 3.48
CA TYR A 12 -3.89 -8.75 3.56
C TYR A 12 -4.54 -7.42 3.15
N SER A 13 -5.34 -7.38 2.08
CA SER A 13 -6.05 -6.15 1.71
C SER A 13 -7.09 -5.75 2.76
N SER A 14 -7.74 -6.71 3.41
CA SER A 14 -8.63 -6.45 4.55
C SER A 14 -7.86 -5.89 5.75
N LEU A 15 -6.68 -6.44 6.04
CA LEU A 15 -5.80 -5.97 7.10
C LEU A 15 -5.28 -4.55 6.81
N GLU A 16 -4.86 -4.26 5.57
CA GLU A 16 -4.49 -2.92 5.11
C GLU A 16 -5.62 -1.92 5.39
N TYR A 17 -6.86 -2.26 5.02
CA TYR A 17 -8.01 -1.38 5.25
C TYR A 17 -8.26 -1.09 6.73
N ILE A 18 -8.15 -2.11 7.59
CA ILE A 18 -8.28 -1.96 9.05
C ILE A 18 -7.18 -1.05 9.58
N LEU A 19 -5.92 -1.33 9.21
CA LEU A 19 -4.76 -0.55 9.65
C LEU A 19 -4.84 0.90 9.20
N LEU A 20 -5.35 1.18 8.00
CA LEU A 20 -5.60 2.54 7.53
C LEU A 20 -6.72 3.25 8.33
N GLY A 21 -7.72 2.50 8.79
CA GLY A 21 -8.74 2.99 9.71
C GLY A 21 -8.15 3.37 11.07
N ASP A 22 -7.42 2.44 11.70
CA ASP A 22 -6.72 2.68 12.97
C ASP A 22 -5.75 3.86 12.87
N LEU A 23 -5.02 3.94 11.76
CA LEU A 23 -4.12 5.05 11.47
C LEU A 23 -4.88 6.37 11.45
N ARG A 24 -6.00 6.44 10.71
CA ARG A 24 -6.83 7.66 10.66
C ARG A 24 -7.27 8.08 12.05
N ASP A 25 -7.76 7.15 12.86
CA ASP A 25 -8.28 7.45 14.19
C ASP A 25 -7.16 8.00 15.10
N VAL A 26 -5.97 7.39 15.11
CA VAL A 26 -4.78 7.86 15.84
C VAL A 26 -4.30 9.25 15.37
N LEU A 27 -4.47 9.57 14.08
CA LEU A 27 -4.13 10.87 13.50
C LEU A 27 -5.14 11.98 13.87
N GLU A 28 -6.33 11.63 14.33
CA GLU A 28 -7.38 12.58 14.77
C GLU A 28 -7.28 12.92 16.26
N GLU A 29 -6.73 12.02 17.07
CA GLU A 29 -6.49 12.24 18.51
C GLU A 29 -5.44 13.32 18.78
N ARG A 30 -5.28 13.82 20.02
CA ARG A 30 -4.19 14.77 20.33
C ARG A 30 -2.84 14.03 20.34
N PRO A 31 -1.73 14.65 19.91
CA PRO A 31 -0.44 13.98 19.92
C PRO A 31 0.07 13.84 21.35
N ASP A 32 0.04 12.62 21.87
CA ASP A 32 0.67 12.25 23.14
C ASP A 32 1.46 10.95 23.04
N ARG A 33 1.98 10.47 24.18
CA ARG A 33 2.85 9.29 24.24
C ARG A 33 2.13 8.00 23.84
N GLU A 34 0.84 7.90 24.14
CA GLU A 34 0.02 6.75 23.79
C GLU A 34 -0.26 6.74 22.29
N SER A 35 -0.75 7.86 21.72
CA SER A 35 -0.94 7.97 20.26
C SER A 35 0.35 7.73 19.48
N ARG A 36 1.52 8.14 20.02
CA ARG A 36 2.83 7.81 19.43
C ARG A 36 3.09 6.30 19.40
N ARG A 37 2.85 5.61 20.51
CA ARG A 37 3.07 4.15 20.61
C ARG A 37 2.15 3.41 19.66
N TRP A 38 0.88 3.78 19.61
CA TRP A 38 -0.08 3.21 18.66
C TRP A 38 0.33 3.47 17.22
N LEU A 39 0.75 4.69 16.91
CA LEU A 39 1.23 5.03 15.58
C LEU A 39 2.42 4.15 15.16
N ILE A 40 3.41 3.94 16.04
CA ILE A 40 4.54 3.03 15.74
C ILE A 40 4.03 1.62 15.45
N ALA A 41 3.11 1.10 16.27
CA ALA A 41 2.58 -0.25 16.10
C ALA A 41 1.83 -0.42 14.76
N VAL A 42 1.02 0.56 14.37
CA VAL A 42 0.30 0.55 13.08
C VAL A 42 1.28 0.65 11.91
N LEU A 43 2.30 1.52 12.00
CA LEU A 43 3.34 1.64 10.98
C LEU A 43 4.15 0.34 10.82
N ASP A 44 4.48 -0.33 11.92
CA ASP A 44 5.18 -1.60 11.90
C ASP A 44 4.31 -2.71 11.27
N ALA A 45 3.03 -2.78 11.62
CA ALA A 45 2.09 -3.72 11.00
C ALA A 45 1.95 -3.49 9.48
N LEU A 46 1.89 -2.23 9.04
CA LEU A 46 1.87 -1.88 7.61
C LEU A 46 3.17 -2.26 6.90
N LEU A 47 4.33 -2.05 7.55
CA LEU A 47 5.65 -2.45 7.02
C LEU A 47 5.79 -3.97 6.92
N GLU A 48 5.10 -4.75 7.76
CA GLU A 48 5.08 -6.21 7.65
C GLU A 48 4.10 -6.72 6.60
N THR A 49 2.98 -6.03 6.40
CA THR A 49 1.86 -6.47 5.56
C THR A 49 2.06 -6.11 4.10
N LEU A 50 2.38 -4.85 3.79
CA LEU A 50 2.52 -4.35 2.42
C LEU A 50 3.45 -5.17 1.53
N PRO A 51 4.70 -5.49 1.94
CA PRO A 51 5.59 -6.26 1.07
C PRO A 51 5.10 -7.70 0.85
N ARG A 52 4.33 -8.28 1.78
CA ARG A 52 3.78 -9.64 1.62
C ARG A 52 2.58 -9.65 0.68
N GLU A 53 1.75 -8.62 0.74
CA GLU A 53 0.66 -8.45 -0.23
C GLU A 53 1.24 -8.30 -1.63
N PHE A 54 2.23 -7.43 -1.80
CA PHE A 54 2.87 -7.19 -3.09
C PHE A 54 3.63 -8.40 -3.65
N ASP A 55 4.36 -9.14 -2.81
CA ASP A 55 5.03 -10.39 -3.23
C ASP A 55 4.01 -11.44 -3.70
N LEU A 56 2.84 -11.50 -3.05
CA LEU A 56 1.74 -12.35 -3.50
C LEU A 56 1.09 -11.82 -4.78
N GLU A 57 1.01 -10.51 -5.01
CA GLU A 57 0.49 -9.94 -6.26
C GLU A 57 1.41 -10.22 -7.46
N ASP A 58 2.72 -10.12 -7.26
CA ASP A 58 3.71 -10.51 -8.27
C ASP A 58 3.72 -12.02 -8.51
N ALA A 59 3.62 -12.82 -7.44
CA ALA A 59 3.62 -14.28 -7.50
C ALA A 59 2.30 -14.91 -8.00
N ASP A 60 1.15 -14.27 -7.76
CA ASP A 60 -0.15 -14.68 -8.32
C ASP A 60 -0.13 -14.65 -9.85
N GLY A 61 0.82 -13.89 -10.40
CA GLY A 61 1.18 -13.93 -11.80
C GLY A 61 0.30 -13.05 -12.66
N TYR A 62 -0.73 -12.39 -12.12
CA TYR A 62 -1.62 -11.55 -12.93
C TYR A 62 -0.87 -10.41 -13.64
N MET A 63 0.12 -9.77 -12.98
CA MET A 63 0.93 -8.75 -13.65
C MET A 63 1.84 -9.36 -14.72
N SER A 64 2.38 -10.55 -14.45
CA SER A 64 3.17 -11.31 -15.43
C SER A 64 2.32 -11.73 -16.64
N GLU A 65 1.10 -12.22 -16.43
CA GLU A 65 0.13 -12.58 -17.47
C GLU A 65 -0.26 -11.36 -18.32
N VAL A 66 -0.46 -10.20 -17.68
CA VAL A 66 -0.70 -8.93 -18.38
C VAL A 66 0.48 -8.55 -19.27
N LEU A 67 1.73 -8.75 -18.81
CA LEU A 67 2.92 -8.46 -19.61
C LEU A 67 3.18 -9.47 -20.72
N GLU A 68 2.90 -10.76 -20.50
CA GLU A 68 2.96 -11.78 -21.55
C GLU A 68 1.98 -11.48 -22.67
N ARG A 69 0.79 -10.98 -22.33
CA ARG A 69 -0.26 -10.66 -23.30
C ARG A 69 -0.12 -9.28 -23.93
N TYR A 70 0.34 -8.31 -23.16
CA TYR A 70 0.50 -6.91 -23.56
C TYR A 70 1.91 -6.41 -23.16
N PRO A 71 2.97 -6.78 -23.90
CA PRO A 71 4.35 -6.38 -23.56
C PRO A 71 4.58 -4.86 -23.61
N SER A 72 3.72 -4.13 -24.33
CA SER A 72 3.71 -2.65 -24.35
C SER A 72 3.31 -2.02 -23.01
N TRP A 73 2.81 -2.81 -22.05
CA TRP A 73 2.40 -2.35 -20.72
C TRP A 73 3.49 -2.51 -19.66
N SER A 74 4.68 -3.00 -20.07
CA SER A 74 5.88 -3.09 -19.23
C SER A 74 6.21 -1.78 -18.51
N THR A 75 5.99 -0.64 -19.15
CA THR A 75 6.26 0.67 -18.53
C THR A 75 5.28 0.97 -17.40
N GLN A 76 4.02 0.53 -17.52
CA GLN A 76 2.98 0.73 -16.51
C GLN A 76 3.21 -0.19 -15.31
N VAL A 77 3.59 -1.45 -15.54
CA VAL A 77 3.92 -2.41 -14.48
C VAL A 77 5.19 -1.97 -13.73
N ASP A 78 6.25 -1.60 -14.45
CA ASP A 78 7.49 -1.10 -13.85
C ASP A 78 7.27 0.17 -13.02
N ARG A 79 6.37 1.04 -13.49
CA ARG A 79 5.94 2.21 -12.72
C ARG A 79 5.23 1.82 -11.43
N LEU A 80 4.32 0.84 -11.45
CA LEU A 80 3.63 0.39 -10.25
C LEU A 80 4.62 -0.20 -9.24
N HIS A 81 5.56 -1.04 -9.70
CA HIS A 81 6.61 -1.59 -8.85
C HIS A 81 7.46 -0.47 -8.21
N SER A 82 7.85 0.53 -9.02
CA SER A 82 8.60 1.70 -8.53
C SER A 82 7.78 2.56 -7.55
N GLU A 83 6.47 2.69 -7.73
CA GLU A 83 5.57 3.40 -6.81
C GLU A 83 5.44 2.65 -5.48
N HIS A 84 5.41 1.32 -5.50
CA HIS A 84 5.42 0.48 -4.30
C HIS A 84 6.71 0.65 -3.49
N ASP A 85 7.89 0.56 -4.13
CA ASP A 85 9.18 0.78 -3.44
C ASP A 85 9.25 2.16 -2.78
N GLN A 86 8.72 3.19 -3.45
CA GLN A 86 8.65 4.55 -2.90
C GLN A 86 7.71 4.63 -1.70
N LEU A 87 6.55 3.97 -1.76
CA LEU A 87 5.59 3.92 -0.65
C LEU A 87 6.21 3.22 0.57
N PHE A 88 6.89 2.11 0.36
CA PHE A 88 7.55 1.35 1.42
C PHE A 88 8.71 2.14 2.05
N ALA A 89 9.58 2.73 1.22
CA ALA A 89 10.68 3.57 1.70
C ALA A 89 10.16 4.78 2.51
N LYS A 90 9.08 5.42 2.05
CA LYS A 90 8.48 6.55 2.76
C LYS A 90 7.86 6.13 4.09
N LEU A 91 7.21 4.96 4.15
CA LEU A 91 6.65 4.42 5.38
C LEU A 91 7.75 4.14 6.42
N LYS A 92 8.87 3.56 5.97
CA LYS A 92 10.05 3.29 6.82
C LYS A 92 10.68 4.58 7.35
N GLU A 93 10.79 5.61 6.50
CA GLU A 93 11.23 6.95 6.91
C GLU A 93 10.30 7.52 7.99
N LEU A 94 8.98 7.45 7.79
CA LEU A 94 8.00 7.96 8.74
C LEU A 94 8.09 7.24 10.09
N ARG A 95 8.21 5.91 10.09
CA ARG A 95 8.45 5.12 11.31
C ARG A 95 9.72 5.57 12.03
N GLY A 96 10.82 5.77 11.30
CA GLY A 96 12.08 6.25 11.87
C GLY A 96 11.96 7.63 12.53
N ARG A 97 11.21 8.54 11.91
CA ARG A 97 10.94 9.88 12.45
C ARG A 97 10.08 9.82 13.72
N VAL A 98 9.03 9.00 13.73
CA VAL A 98 8.20 8.80 14.93
C VAL A 98 9.02 8.24 16.09
N GLU A 99 10.00 7.37 15.81
CA GLU A 99 10.85 6.71 16.81
C GLU A 99 11.99 7.60 17.34
N CYS A 100 12.65 8.39 16.47
CA CYS A 100 13.82 9.19 16.84
C CYS A 100 13.48 10.57 17.42
N ASP A 101 12.41 11.22 16.96
CA ASP A 101 12.13 12.59 17.40
C ASP A 101 11.50 12.63 18.80
N THR A 102 11.85 13.70 19.53
CA THR A 102 11.06 14.08 20.71
C THR A 102 9.67 14.42 20.22
N TRP A 103 8.68 13.61 20.58
CA TRP A 103 7.28 13.75 20.14
C TRP A 103 6.64 15.03 20.70
N ILE A 104 7.03 16.16 20.14
CA ILE A 104 6.50 17.49 20.42
C ILE A 104 5.42 17.81 19.39
N ALA A 105 4.42 18.59 19.79
CA ALA A 105 3.26 18.94 18.95
C ALA A 105 3.58 19.37 17.50
N PRO A 106 4.58 20.23 17.20
CA PRO A 106 4.87 20.61 15.81
C PRO A 106 5.38 19.45 14.96
N ILE A 107 6.29 18.62 15.49
CA ILE A 107 6.83 17.45 14.78
C ILE A 107 5.73 16.41 14.60
N ALA A 108 4.91 16.19 15.63
CA ALA A 108 3.78 15.28 15.55
C ALA A 108 2.79 15.72 14.45
N ASN A 109 2.50 17.01 14.33
CA ASN A 109 1.61 17.53 13.27
C ASN A 109 2.22 17.35 11.87
N GLU A 110 3.52 17.55 11.71
CA GLU A 110 4.20 17.33 10.42
C GLU A 110 4.20 15.85 10.03
N VAL A 111 4.58 14.97 10.95
CA VAL A 111 4.54 13.52 10.73
C VAL A 111 3.13 13.04 10.42
N ARG A 112 2.12 13.55 11.12
CA ARG A 112 0.71 13.24 10.85
C ARG A 112 0.28 13.67 9.46
N ARG A 113 0.72 14.85 9.01
CA ARG A 113 0.46 15.33 7.65
C ARG A 113 1.13 14.42 6.63
N ASP A 114 2.41 14.09 6.82
CA ASP A 114 3.14 13.20 5.92
C ASP A 114 2.49 11.81 5.82
N ILE A 115 1.99 11.27 6.93
CA ILE A 115 1.25 10.01 6.95
C ILE A 115 -0.06 10.12 6.16
N ARG A 116 -0.83 11.21 6.32
CA ARG A 116 -2.06 11.43 5.52
C ARG A 116 -1.75 11.49 4.03
N GLU A 117 -0.69 12.20 3.65
CA GLU A 117 -0.25 12.27 2.25
C GLU A 117 0.20 10.90 1.74
N TRP A 118 0.88 10.10 2.56
CA TRP A 118 1.25 8.73 2.24
C TRP A 118 0.03 7.82 2.05
N THR A 119 -0.98 7.87 2.93
CA THR A 119 -2.23 7.11 2.80
C THR A 119 -2.94 7.43 1.49
N LEU A 120 -3.00 8.70 1.08
CA LEU A 120 -3.60 9.09 -0.19
C LEU A 120 -2.85 8.50 -1.39
N LYS A 121 -1.51 8.45 -1.33
CA LYS A 121 -0.70 7.82 -2.37
C LYS A 121 -0.91 6.31 -2.45
N LEU A 122 -1.02 5.63 -1.30
CA LEU A 122 -1.33 4.19 -1.28
C LEU A 122 -2.70 3.90 -1.91
N ILE A 123 -3.74 4.66 -1.54
CA ILE A 123 -5.08 4.51 -2.15
C ILE A 123 -5.04 4.77 -3.67
N ALA A 124 -4.27 5.77 -4.11
CA ALA A 124 -4.11 6.06 -5.53
C ALA A 124 -3.38 4.93 -6.28
N HIS A 125 -2.36 4.34 -5.66
CA HIS A 125 -1.63 3.19 -6.18
C HIS A 125 -2.55 1.97 -6.36
N ARG A 126 -3.30 1.58 -5.32
CA ARG A 126 -4.29 0.47 -5.37
C ARG A 126 -5.33 0.64 -6.47
N ARG A 127 -5.79 1.87 -6.69
CA ARG A 127 -6.70 2.20 -7.80
C ARG A 127 -6.03 2.08 -9.17
N GLY A 128 -4.75 2.45 -9.27
CA GLY A 128 -3.94 2.29 -10.47
C GLY A 128 -3.78 0.81 -10.84
N GLU A 129 -3.46 -0.04 -9.87
CA GLU A 129 -3.34 -1.49 -10.02
C GLU A 129 -4.67 -2.10 -10.46
N THR A 130 -5.74 -1.85 -9.71
CA THR A 130 -7.09 -2.35 -10.04
C THR A 130 -7.50 -1.93 -11.46
N ARG A 131 -7.22 -0.69 -11.84
CA ARG A 131 -7.56 -0.18 -13.18
C ARG A 131 -6.74 -0.87 -14.26
N LEU A 132 -5.45 -1.14 -14.03
CA LEU A 132 -4.61 -1.85 -14.99
C LEU A 132 -5.16 -3.26 -15.23
N VAL A 133 -5.44 -4.00 -14.17
CA VAL A 133 -6.01 -5.36 -14.24
C VAL A 133 -7.37 -5.35 -14.95
N GLN A 134 -8.27 -4.45 -14.54
CA GLN A 134 -9.58 -4.33 -15.19
C GLN A 134 -9.47 -3.95 -16.68
N THR A 135 -8.51 -3.10 -17.05
CA THR A 135 -8.32 -2.72 -18.46
C THR A 135 -7.80 -3.91 -19.27
N ALA A 136 -6.86 -4.70 -18.73
CA ALA A 136 -6.37 -5.91 -19.37
C ALA A 136 -7.53 -6.90 -19.62
N MET A 137 -8.32 -7.19 -18.58
CA MET A 137 -9.47 -8.11 -18.67
C MET A 137 -10.53 -7.62 -19.67
N ASN A 138 -10.83 -6.32 -19.71
CA ASN A 138 -11.80 -5.78 -20.66
C ASN A 138 -11.31 -5.84 -22.12
N LEU A 139 -10.01 -5.68 -22.36
CA LEU A 139 -9.43 -5.84 -23.69
C LEU A 139 -9.48 -7.30 -24.17
N GLU A 140 -9.37 -8.26 -23.26
CA GLU A 140 -9.55 -9.68 -23.58
C GLU A 140 -10.97 -10.02 -24.04
N VAL A 141 -11.99 -9.39 -23.44
CA VAL A 141 -13.41 -9.61 -23.80
C VAL A 141 -13.76 -8.94 -25.16
N GLY A 142 -13.02 -7.92 -25.58
CA GLY A 142 -13.30 -7.12 -26.78
C GLY A 142 -12.72 -7.64 -28.10
N THR A 143 -12.03 -8.80 -28.12
CA THR A 143 -11.39 -9.32 -29.35
C THR A 143 -12.19 -10.44 -30.03
N GLY A 144 -13.47 -10.60 -29.66
CA GLY A 144 -14.39 -11.52 -30.33
C GLY A 144 -15.31 -10.79 -31.31
N ASP A 145 -14.82 -10.52 -32.53
CA ASP A 145 -15.65 -10.36 -33.73
C ASP A 145 -15.16 -11.34 -34.80
#